data_AF-A0A553FTU0-F1
#
_entry.id   AF-A0A553FTU0-F1
#
_cell.length_a   1.000
_cell.length_b   1.000
_cell.length_c   1.000
_cell.angle_alpha   90.00
_cell.angle_beta   90.00
_cell.angle_gamma   90.00
#
_symmetry.space_group_name_H-M   'P 1'
#
loop_
_entity.id
_entity.type
_entity.pdbx_description
1 polymer ?
#
loop_
_entity_poly.entity_id
_entity_poly.type
_entity_poly.pdbx_seq_one_letter_code
_entity_poly.pdbx_strand_id
1 'polypeptide(L)'
;MNYYYLIATLPDLSLEQTTTPIDFEEAIETIARNLEKEDEKLFRHLFFPYDHRNLLALVFHQYHEMPLPPFIHPSSIDEETMADYAQHPYNLPDHIADFLAAYQERFSEMSMAEIENQLYARFYEMISATNDHFIQEYFAFERELKSIVSGVNRSIYESYPDQERIEDSSISEKLSREGVGASLLTRTYPFIEPLKEALISRDPVRIEKMIDTIKWDYLDHASYDFFSRQHVFGYTLKLLMVKRWNWLEKQKTQDHFQRLTRKIRSSSTKLKTEKV
;
A
#
# COMPACT_ATOMS: atom_id res chain seq x y z
N MET A 1 15.11 17.52 17.76
CA MET A 1 14.76 16.25 18.45
C MET A 1 15.95 15.30 18.32
N ASN A 2 16.31 14.53 19.36
CA ASN A 2 17.34 13.49 19.22
C ASN A 2 16.68 12.16 18.84
N TYR A 3 16.58 11.88 17.54
CA TYR A 3 16.02 10.64 16.98
C TYR A 3 16.70 9.36 17.48
N TYR A 4 17.92 9.48 18.04
CA TYR A 4 18.65 8.42 18.71
C TYR A 4 17.81 7.63 19.72
N TYR A 5 17.17 8.33 20.67
CA TYR A 5 16.41 7.66 21.74
C TYR A 5 15.16 6.98 21.21
N LEU A 6 14.52 7.59 20.21
CA LEU A 6 13.37 6.97 19.57
C LEU A 6 13.78 5.67 18.89
N ILE A 7 14.78 5.70 18.01
CA ILE A 7 15.18 4.55 17.21
C ILE A 7 15.67 3.39 18.06
N ALA A 8 16.39 3.66 19.16
CA ALA A 8 16.84 2.63 20.09
C ALA A 8 15.71 1.90 20.84
N THR A 9 14.49 2.47 20.86
CA THR A 9 13.31 1.86 21.49
C THR A 9 12.42 1.09 20.51
N LEU A 10 12.68 1.21 19.21
CA LEU A 10 11.87 0.59 18.17
C LEU A 10 12.29 -0.88 17.95
N PRO A 11 11.33 -1.80 17.72
CA PRO A 11 11.65 -3.20 17.47
C PRO A 11 12.39 -3.40 16.14
N ASP A 12 13.26 -4.41 16.09
CA ASP A 12 13.86 -4.84 14.83
C ASP A 12 12.79 -5.41 13.88
N LEU A 13 12.89 -5.03 12.60
CA LEU A 13 11.92 -5.41 11.57
C LEU A 13 12.53 -6.41 10.58
N SER A 14 11.70 -7.35 10.12
CA SER A 14 12.05 -8.31 9.05
C SER A 14 10.81 -8.67 8.24
N LEU A 15 10.98 -8.81 6.92
CA LEU A 15 9.94 -9.30 6.01
C LEU A 15 9.69 -10.81 6.12
N GLU A 16 10.66 -11.59 6.60
CA GLU A 16 10.57 -13.05 6.58
C GLU A 16 9.90 -13.61 7.83
N GLN A 17 10.28 -13.14 9.02
CA GLN A 17 9.70 -13.55 10.30
C GLN A 17 9.93 -12.47 11.36
N THR A 18 8.86 -12.03 12.04
CA THR A 18 8.97 -11.33 13.32
C THR A 18 8.99 -12.38 14.43
N THR A 19 10.17 -12.67 15.00
CA THR A 19 10.31 -13.56 16.15
C THR A 19 9.69 -12.98 17.43
N THR A 20 9.46 -11.67 17.45
CA THR A 20 8.89 -10.94 18.57
C THR A 20 7.53 -10.38 18.17
N PRO A 21 6.46 -10.58 18.96
CA PRO A 21 5.19 -9.92 18.72
C PRO A 21 5.37 -8.40 18.83
N ILE A 22 5.04 -7.69 17.75
CA ILE A 22 5.11 -6.22 17.68
C ILE A 22 3.72 -5.66 18.00
N ASP A 23 3.67 -4.71 18.93
CA ASP A 23 2.52 -3.83 19.12
C ASP A 23 2.63 -2.67 18.12
N PHE A 24 1.93 -2.78 17.00
CA PHE A 24 2.06 -1.83 15.89
C PHE A 24 1.47 -0.47 16.24
N GLU A 25 0.36 -0.46 16.98
CA GLU A 25 -0.31 0.73 17.44
C GLU A 25 0.59 1.52 18.41
N GLU A 26 1.14 0.87 19.45
CA GLU A 26 2.06 1.53 20.40
C GLU A 26 3.34 2.02 19.71
N ALA A 27 3.87 1.27 18.74
CA ALA A 27 5.05 1.69 17.98
C ALA A 27 4.79 2.96 17.16
N ILE A 28 3.66 3.04 16.46
CA ILE A 28 3.27 4.21 15.67
C ILE A 28 3.00 5.41 16.59
N GLU A 29 2.29 5.22 17.71
CA GLU A 29 2.03 6.26 18.70
C GLU A 29 3.32 6.78 19.35
N THR A 30 4.26 5.89 19.64
CA THR A 30 5.57 6.25 20.18
C THR A 30 6.36 7.10 19.19
N ILE A 31 6.35 6.74 17.90
CA ILE A 31 6.97 7.57 16.87
C ILE A 31 6.29 8.93 16.82
N ALA A 32 4.97 8.98 16.66
CA ALA A 32 4.22 10.22 16.53
C ALA A 32 4.44 11.19 17.71
N ARG A 33 4.40 10.69 18.96
CA ARG A 33 4.62 11.49 20.18
C ARG A 33 6.03 12.08 20.30
N ASN A 34 7.00 11.49 19.61
CA ASN A 34 8.41 11.90 19.64
C ASN A 34 8.82 12.71 18.39
N LEU A 35 7.89 13.05 17.50
CA LEU A 35 8.15 13.92 16.35
C LEU A 35 7.96 15.40 16.72
N GLU A 36 8.74 16.26 16.08
CA GLU A 36 8.44 17.69 16.10
C GLU A 36 7.21 17.99 15.24
N LYS A 37 6.52 19.11 15.50
CA LYS A 37 5.26 19.44 14.81
C LYS A 37 5.37 19.47 13.28
N GLU A 38 6.51 19.86 12.75
CA GLU A 38 6.75 19.89 11.31
C GLU A 38 6.91 18.47 10.76
N ASP A 39 7.71 17.64 11.43
CA ASP A 39 7.93 16.25 11.04
C ASP A 39 6.67 15.39 11.25
N GLU A 40 5.84 15.70 12.24
CA GLU A 40 4.53 15.03 12.44
C GLU A 40 3.59 15.25 11.25
N LYS A 41 3.59 16.45 10.63
CA LYS A 41 2.78 16.69 9.43
C LYS A 41 3.23 15.84 8.26
N LEU A 42 4.55 15.79 8.01
CA LEU A 42 5.14 14.95 6.97
C LEU A 42 4.92 13.46 7.24
N PHE A 43 5.00 13.05 8.51
CA PHE A 43 4.76 11.68 8.94
C PHE A 43 3.35 11.20 8.59
N ARG A 44 2.34 12.06 8.72
CA ARG A 44 0.97 11.72 8.31
C ARG A 44 0.86 11.41 6.82
N HIS A 45 1.73 11.96 5.97
CA HIS A 45 1.72 11.66 4.53
C HIS A 45 1.98 10.18 4.24
N LEU A 46 2.70 9.49 5.11
CA LEU A 46 2.97 8.05 4.98
C LEU A 46 1.70 7.19 5.06
N PHE A 47 0.63 7.73 5.67
CA PHE A 47 -0.65 7.04 5.85
C PHE A 47 -1.66 7.35 4.75
N PHE A 48 -1.44 8.37 3.93
CA PHE A 48 -2.38 8.72 2.86
C PHE A 48 -2.73 7.57 1.90
N PRO A 49 -1.82 6.64 1.52
CA PRO A 49 -2.21 5.47 0.74
C PRO A 49 -3.28 4.59 1.41
N TYR A 50 -3.32 4.56 2.75
CA TYR A 50 -4.34 3.86 3.53
C TYR A 50 -5.64 4.68 3.57
N ASP A 51 -5.54 5.98 3.83
CA ASP A 51 -6.68 6.91 3.78
C ASP A 51 -7.38 6.88 2.40
N HIS A 52 -6.61 6.88 1.32
CA HIS A 52 -7.13 6.76 -0.05
C HIS A 52 -7.88 5.47 -0.28
N ARG A 53 -7.37 4.34 0.23
CA ARG A 53 -8.05 3.05 0.11
C ARG A 53 -9.36 3.04 0.89
N ASN A 54 -9.38 3.65 2.07
CA ASN A 54 -10.60 3.80 2.87
C ASN A 54 -11.63 4.69 2.15
N LEU A 55 -11.20 5.82 1.57
CA LEU A 55 -12.06 6.70 0.78
C LEU A 55 -12.62 5.98 -0.46
N LEU A 56 -11.75 5.35 -1.25
CA LEU A 56 -12.16 4.62 -2.46
C LEU A 56 -13.11 3.47 -2.12
N ALA A 57 -12.92 2.78 -1.00
CA ALA A 57 -13.84 1.75 -0.52
C ALA A 57 -15.25 2.32 -0.28
N LEU A 58 -15.36 3.50 0.34
CA LEU A 58 -16.64 4.18 0.56
C LEU A 58 -17.27 4.65 -0.75
N VAL A 59 -16.49 5.29 -1.63
CA VAL A 59 -16.96 5.75 -2.94
C VAL A 59 -17.46 4.58 -3.78
N PHE A 60 -16.70 3.49 -3.86
CA PHE A 60 -17.09 2.31 -4.65
C PHE A 60 -18.27 1.57 -4.04
N HIS A 61 -18.39 1.53 -2.71
CA HIS A 61 -19.59 1.01 -2.06
C HIS A 61 -20.83 1.82 -2.41
N GLN A 62 -20.73 3.15 -2.37
CA GLN A 62 -21.84 4.06 -2.57
C GLN A 62 -22.27 4.18 -4.04
N TYR A 63 -21.34 4.23 -4.98
CA TYR A 63 -21.61 4.54 -6.39
C TYR A 63 -21.46 3.35 -7.35
N HIS A 64 -20.84 2.25 -6.92
CA HIS A 64 -20.56 1.08 -7.78
C HIS A 64 -21.01 -0.26 -7.16
N GLU A 65 -21.84 -0.24 -6.12
CA GLU A 65 -22.40 -1.43 -5.46
C GLU A 65 -21.33 -2.43 -4.96
N MET A 66 -20.11 -1.96 -4.68
CA MET A 66 -19.04 -2.81 -4.19
C MET A 66 -19.25 -3.15 -2.71
N PRO A 67 -18.82 -4.34 -2.22
CA PRO A 67 -18.80 -4.62 -0.80
C PRO A 67 -17.90 -3.63 -0.05
N LEU A 68 -18.34 -3.15 1.12
CA LEU A 68 -17.53 -2.29 1.97
C LEU A 68 -16.56 -3.15 2.81
N PRO A 69 -15.23 -3.11 2.55
CA PRO A 69 -14.26 -3.77 3.42
C PRO A 69 -14.15 -3.06 4.78
N PRO A 70 -13.56 -3.72 5.80
CA PRO A 70 -13.23 -3.08 7.06
C PRO A 70 -12.30 -1.88 6.87
N PHE A 71 -12.47 -0.85 7.70
CA PHE A 71 -11.59 0.31 7.73
C PHE A 71 -10.14 -0.09 8.04
N ILE A 72 -9.20 0.47 7.28
CA ILE A 72 -7.79 0.09 7.35
C ILE A 72 -7.02 1.07 8.24
N HIS A 73 -6.23 0.54 9.17
CA HIS A 73 -5.35 1.30 10.06
C HIS A 73 -3.86 0.98 9.86
N PRO A 74 -2.94 1.94 10.12
CA PRO A 74 -3.20 3.30 10.60
C PRO A 74 -3.79 4.20 9.51
N SER A 75 -4.35 5.32 9.94
CA SER A 75 -5.08 6.28 9.12
C SER A 75 -4.78 7.67 9.64
N SER A 76 -4.56 8.65 8.76
CA SER A 76 -4.41 10.06 9.19
C SER A 76 -5.77 10.75 9.38
N ILE A 77 -6.82 10.15 8.83
CA ILE A 77 -8.21 10.56 8.92
C ILE A 77 -8.96 9.47 9.70
N ASP A 78 -9.72 9.84 10.73
CA ASP A 78 -10.52 8.90 11.49
C ASP A 78 -11.74 8.41 10.71
N GLU A 79 -12.30 7.26 11.12
CA GLU A 79 -13.39 6.60 10.41
C GLU A 79 -14.67 7.44 10.37
N GLU A 80 -14.96 8.23 11.40
CA GLU A 80 -16.14 9.10 11.45
C GLU A 80 -16.01 10.25 10.44
N THR A 81 -14.86 10.94 10.45
CA THR A 81 -14.56 11.99 9.48
C THR A 81 -14.55 11.43 8.04
N MET A 82 -13.99 10.24 7.82
CA MET A 82 -13.97 9.60 6.50
C MET A 82 -15.37 9.19 6.03
N ALA A 83 -16.22 8.66 6.92
CA ALA A 83 -17.59 8.28 6.58
C ALA A 83 -18.43 9.48 6.12
N ASP A 84 -18.07 10.68 6.56
CA ASP A 84 -18.76 11.92 6.25
C ASP A 84 -18.12 12.72 5.10
N TYR A 85 -17.26 12.06 4.29
CA TYR A 85 -16.47 12.71 3.24
C TYR A 85 -17.30 13.58 2.27
N ALA A 86 -18.53 13.15 1.99
CA ALA A 86 -19.42 13.80 1.03
C ALA A 86 -20.10 15.06 1.57
N GLN A 87 -20.31 15.18 2.89
CA GLN A 87 -21.01 16.33 3.50
C GLN A 87 -20.02 17.38 4.01
N HIS A 88 -18.87 16.94 4.54
CA HIS A 88 -17.86 17.83 5.11
C HIS A 88 -16.48 17.60 4.49
N PRO A 89 -16.32 17.77 3.15
CA PRO A 89 -15.05 17.55 2.47
C PRO A 89 -13.91 18.46 2.97
N TYR A 90 -14.24 19.61 3.56
CA TYR A 90 -13.28 20.55 4.14
C TYR A 90 -12.62 20.05 5.45
N ASN A 91 -13.13 18.97 6.06
CA ASN A 91 -12.48 18.30 7.19
C ASN A 91 -11.39 17.31 6.73
N LEU A 92 -11.29 17.06 5.43
CA LEU A 92 -10.30 16.18 4.82
C LEU A 92 -9.07 16.99 4.38
N PRO A 93 -7.91 16.34 4.18
CA PRO A 93 -6.75 16.97 3.56
C PRO A 93 -7.09 17.61 2.21
N ASP A 94 -6.44 18.74 1.91
CA ASP A 94 -6.72 19.60 0.74
C ASP A 94 -6.78 18.81 -0.59
N HIS A 95 -5.86 17.87 -0.83
CA HIS A 95 -5.85 17.08 -2.07
C HIS A 95 -7.09 16.18 -2.23
N ILE A 96 -7.65 15.71 -1.11
CA ILE A 96 -8.89 14.93 -1.10
C ILE A 96 -10.09 15.87 -1.28
N ALA A 97 -10.12 17.00 -0.57
CA ALA A 97 -11.17 17.99 -0.69
C ALA A 97 -11.29 18.51 -2.14
N ASP A 98 -10.16 18.85 -2.76
CA ASP A 98 -10.07 19.29 -4.16
C ASP A 98 -10.52 18.19 -5.15
N PHE A 99 -10.16 16.94 -4.88
CA PHE A 99 -10.63 15.79 -5.65
C PHE A 99 -12.15 15.63 -5.58
N LEU A 100 -12.72 15.67 -4.38
CA LEU A 100 -14.17 15.55 -4.18
C LEU A 100 -14.91 16.70 -4.84
N ALA A 101 -14.46 17.94 -4.64
CA ALA A 101 -15.04 19.13 -5.26
C ALA A 101 -15.06 19.04 -6.80
N ALA A 102 -14.05 18.42 -7.40
CA ALA A 102 -13.94 18.32 -8.85
C ALA A 102 -14.74 17.14 -9.47
N TYR A 103 -14.89 16.03 -8.75
CA TYR A 103 -15.35 14.76 -9.35
C TYR A 103 -16.55 14.10 -8.67
N GLN A 104 -16.95 14.49 -7.46
CA GLN A 104 -17.96 13.76 -6.67
C GLN A 104 -19.32 13.63 -7.40
N GLU A 105 -19.77 14.68 -8.10
CA GLU A 105 -21.03 14.65 -8.87
C GLU A 105 -20.99 13.66 -10.06
N ARG A 106 -19.80 13.26 -10.50
CA ARG A 106 -19.57 12.42 -11.67
C ARG A 106 -19.19 10.98 -11.32
N PHE A 107 -19.06 10.63 -10.03
CA PHE A 107 -18.61 9.29 -9.62
C PHE A 107 -19.47 8.16 -10.19
N SER A 108 -20.79 8.31 -10.30
CA SER A 108 -21.66 7.30 -10.92
C SER A 108 -21.41 7.07 -12.42
N GLU A 109 -20.80 8.04 -13.10
CA GLU A 109 -20.51 8.00 -14.54
C GLU A 109 -19.07 7.58 -14.84
N MET A 110 -18.19 7.68 -13.86
CA MET A 110 -16.78 7.35 -13.97
C MET A 110 -16.55 5.86 -13.67
N SER A 111 -15.57 5.26 -14.32
CA SER A 111 -15.06 3.95 -13.91
C SER A 111 -14.26 4.03 -12.61
N MET A 112 -14.17 2.93 -11.87
CA MET A 112 -13.35 2.85 -10.65
C MET A 112 -11.88 3.25 -10.90
N ALA A 113 -11.32 2.87 -12.05
CA ALA A 113 -9.96 3.23 -12.45
C ALA A 113 -9.80 4.73 -12.70
N GLU A 114 -10.78 5.39 -13.33
CA GLU A 114 -10.76 6.85 -13.51
C GLU A 114 -10.82 7.57 -12.16
N ILE A 115 -11.67 7.13 -11.24
CA ILE A 115 -11.79 7.71 -9.89
C ILE A 115 -10.46 7.59 -9.14
N GLU A 116 -9.87 6.39 -9.13
CA GLU A 116 -8.57 6.13 -8.49
C GLU A 116 -7.47 7.00 -9.10
N ASN A 117 -7.38 7.06 -10.44
CA ASN A 117 -6.38 7.87 -11.14
C ASN A 117 -6.49 9.36 -10.80
N GLN A 118 -7.70 9.92 -10.73
CA GLN A 118 -7.90 11.33 -10.37
C GLN A 118 -7.51 11.63 -8.91
N LEU A 119 -7.81 10.72 -7.98
CA LEU A 119 -7.38 10.86 -6.59
C LEU A 119 -5.86 10.83 -6.46
N TYR A 120 -5.20 9.87 -7.11
CA TYR A 120 -3.74 9.78 -7.08
C TYR A 120 -3.05 10.93 -7.82
N ALA A 121 -3.66 11.50 -8.87
CA ALA A 121 -3.14 12.69 -9.52
C ALA A 121 -3.03 13.87 -8.53
N ARG A 122 -4.10 14.16 -7.78
CA ARG A 122 -4.10 15.19 -6.74
C ARG A 122 -3.10 14.90 -5.63
N PHE A 123 -2.99 13.64 -5.24
CA PHE A 123 -1.99 13.23 -4.26
C PHE A 123 -0.56 13.52 -4.73
N TYR A 124 -0.19 13.13 -5.95
CA TYR A 124 1.17 13.36 -6.45
C TYR A 124 1.47 14.84 -6.71
N GLU A 125 0.47 15.65 -7.08
CA GLU A 125 0.59 17.12 -7.13
C GLU A 125 0.95 17.69 -5.74
N MET A 126 0.23 17.28 -4.70
CA MET A 126 0.49 17.69 -3.31
C MET A 126 1.88 17.23 -2.81
N ILE A 127 2.25 15.97 -3.08
CA ILE A 127 3.58 15.46 -2.71
C ILE A 127 4.68 16.28 -3.39
N SER A 128 4.53 16.59 -4.68
CA SER A 128 5.51 17.40 -5.43
C SER A 128 5.65 18.82 -4.88
N ALA A 129 4.61 19.37 -4.26
CA ALA A 129 4.62 20.67 -3.61
C ALA A 129 5.18 20.65 -2.16
N THR A 130 5.43 19.47 -1.59
CA THR A 130 5.97 19.34 -0.23
C THR A 130 7.46 19.72 -0.20
N ASN A 131 7.93 20.40 0.85
CA ASN A 131 9.34 20.80 0.98
C ASN A 131 10.29 19.70 1.52
N ASP A 132 9.83 18.45 1.62
CA ASP A 132 10.62 17.34 2.13
C ASP A 132 11.04 16.39 1.02
N HIS A 133 12.35 16.28 0.84
CA HIS A 133 12.96 15.50 -0.22
C HIS A 133 12.67 14.00 -0.09
N PHE A 134 12.69 13.45 1.13
CA PHE A 134 12.45 12.02 1.33
C PHE A 134 11.02 11.64 0.96
N ILE A 135 10.03 12.42 1.38
CA ILE A 135 8.63 12.21 1.03
C ILE A 135 8.44 12.28 -0.49
N GLN A 136 9.03 13.28 -1.15
CA GLN A 136 8.98 13.42 -2.60
C GLN A 136 9.59 12.20 -3.31
N GLU A 137 10.82 11.82 -2.94
CA GLU A 137 11.54 10.72 -3.59
C GLU A 137 10.87 9.37 -3.37
N TYR A 138 10.41 9.08 -2.15
CA TYR A 138 9.76 7.82 -1.83
C TYR A 138 8.47 7.63 -2.63
N PHE A 139 7.61 8.65 -2.69
CA PHE A 139 6.36 8.52 -3.44
C PHE A 139 6.56 8.60 -4.96
N ALA A 140 7.61 9.28 -5.43
CA ALA A 140 8.03 9.20 -6.83
C ALA A 140 8.50 7.78 -7.18
N PHE A 141 9.31 7.16 -6.32
CA PHE A 141 9.73 5.77 -6.44
C PHE A 141 8.54 4.81 -6.42
N GLU A 142 7.58 4.98 -5.51
CA GLU A 142 6.37 4.14 -5.46
C GLU A 142 5.57 4.22 -6.77
N ARG A 143 5.40 5.43 -7.33
CA ARG A 143 4.73 5.63 -8.62
C ARG A 143 5.49 4.97 -9.76
N GLU A 144 6.82 5.11 -9.77
CA GLU A 144 7.69 4.50 -10.76
C GLU A 144 7.67 2.97 -10.67
N LEU A 145 7.74 2.40 -9.47
CA LEU A 145 7.66 0.96 -9.23
C LEU A 145 6.32 0.40 -9.71
N LYS A 146 5.19 1.05 -9.40
CA LYS A 146 3.86 0.67 -9.94
C LYS A 146 3.87 0.65 -11.48
N SER A 147 4.51 1.64 -12.08
CA SER A 147 4.63 1.74 -13.54
C SER A 147 5.50 0.64 -14.14
N ILE A 148 6.61 0.28 -13.49
CA ILE A 148 7.48 -0.83 -13.87
C ILE A 148 6.73 -2.16 -13.75
N VAL A 149 6.05 -2.42 -12.63
CA VAL A 149 5.23 -3.62 -12.42
C VAL A 149 4.20 -3.76 -13.54
N SER A 150 3.45 -2.70 -13.84
CA SER A 150 2.49 -2.69 -14.96
C SER A 150 3.16 -2.96 -16.31
N GLY A 151 4.29 -2.31 -16.60
CA GLY A 151 5.06 -2.52 -17.84
C GLY A 151 5.57 -3.95 -18.00
N VAL A 152 6.16 -4.53 -16.95
CA VAL A 152 6.64 -5.92 -16.95
C VAL A 152 5.48 -6.88 -17.12
N ASN A 153 4.38 -6.69 -16.39
CA ASN A 153 3.20 -7.55 -16.47
C ASN A 153 2.60 -7.58 -17.88
N ARG A 154 2.51 -6.42 -18.55
CA ARG A 154 2.09 -6.32 -19.96
C ARG A 154 3.05 -7.01 -20.93
N SER A 155 4.36 -6.92 -20.69
CA SER A 155 5.35 -7.61 -21.52
C SER A 155 5.26 -9.14 -21.44
N ILE A 156 4.68 -9.67 -20.35
CA ILE A 156 4.45 -11.12 -20.16
C ILE A 156 3.13 -11.55 -20.83
N TYR A 157 2.12 -10.68 -20.83
CA TYR A 157 0.77 -11.00 -21.30
C TYR A 157 0.31 -9.99 -22.36
N GLU A 158 0.36 -10.37 -23.64
CA GLU A 158 -0.03 -9.55 -24.81
C GLU A 158 -1.49 -9.02 -24.78
N SER A 159 -2.33 -9.46 -23.84
CA SER A 159 -3.75 -9.10 -23.71
C SER A 159 -4.11 -8.54 -22.34
N TYR A 160 -3.30 -7.63 -21.81
CA TYR A 160 -3.68 -6.88 -20.61
C TYR A 160 -4.69 -5.78 -20.97
N PRO A 161 -5.90 -5.74 -20.39
CA PRO A 161 -6.92 -4.76 -20.75
C PRO A 161 -6.44 -3.32 -20.45
N ASP A 162 -6.69 -2.40 -21.39
CA ASP A 162 -6.26 -0.99 -21.34
C ASP A 162 -6.79 -0.19 -20.13
N GLN A 163 -7.70 -0.77 -19.33
CA GLN A 163 -8.33 -0.13 -18.17
C GLN A 163 -7.44 -0.04 -16.92
N GLU A 164 -6.33 -0.78 -16.85
CA GLU A 164 -5.29 -0.64 -15.81
C GLU A 164 -4.13 0.28 -16.25
N ARG A 165 -4.35 1.10 -17.29
CA ARG A 165 -3.36 2.06 -17.77
C ARG A 165 -3.14 3.12 -16.70
N ILE A 166 -1.99 3.03 -16.02
CA ILE A 166 -1.38 4.21 -15.40
C ILE A 166 -1.03 5.12 -16.57
N GLU A 167 -1.91 6.10 -16.84
CA GLU A 167 -1.59 7.19 -17.74
C GLU A 167 -0.33 7.84 -17.18
N ASP A 168 0.68 7.98 -18.05
CA ASP A 168 1.88 8.77 -17.77
C ASP A 168 3.05 8.06 -17.07
N SER A 169 3.57 6.99 -17.70
CA SER A 169 5.02 6.75 -17.59
C SER A 169 5.61 6.29 -18.93
N SER A 170 6.63 7.00 -19.39
CA SER A 170 7.44 6.57 -20.54
C SER A 170 8.09 5.19 -20.34
N ILE A 171 8.24 4.75 -19.08
CA ILE A 171 8.88 3.50 -18.68
C ILE A 171 7.97 2.30 -18.92
N SER A 172 6.71 2.38 -18.52
CA SER A 172 5.75 1.28 -18.67
C SER A 172 5.46 0.95 -20.14
N GLU A 173 5.44 1.96 -21.02
CA GLU A 173 5.33 1.76 -22.48
C GLU A 173 6.60 1.15 -23.08
N LYS A 174 7.78 1.64 -22.69
CA LYS A 174 9.07 1.10 -23.15
C LYS A 174 9.22 -0.38 -22.79
N LEU A 175 8.96 -0.74 -21.52
CA LEU A 175 9.05 -2.13 -21.07
C LEU A 175 8.07 -3.05 -21.78
N SER A 176 6.85 -2.56 -22.03
CA SER A 176 5.82 -3.33 -22.77
C SER A 176 6.25 -3.58 -24.23
N ARG A 177 6.78 -2.56 -24.92
CA ARG A 177 7.16 -2.65 -26.34
C ARG A 177 8.48 -3.37 -26.60
N GLU A 178 9.50 -3.07 -25.80
CA GLU A 178 10.86 -3.62 -25.98
C GLU A 178 10.99 -5.02 -25.35
N GLY A 179 10.15 -5.33 -24.36
CA GLY A 179 10.27 -6.51 -23.52
C GLY A 179 11.46 -6.41 -22.55
N VAL A 180 11.34 -7.07 -21.41
CA VAL A 180 12.36 -7.03 -20.34
C VAL A 180 13.76 -7.41 -20.85
N GLY A 181 13.88 -8.44 -21.70
CA GLY A 181 15.18 -8.96 -22.14
C GLY A 181 15.99 -8.05 -23.07
N ALA A 182 15.36 -7.04 -23.69
CA ALA A 182 16.03 -6.12 -24.62
C ALA A 182 16.10 -4.68 -24.09
N SER A 183 15.39 -4.36 -23.00
CA SER A 183 15.33 -2.99 -22.51
C SER A 183 16.59 -2.62 -21.72
N LEU A 184 17.17 -1.45 -22.02
CA LEU A 184 18.27 -0.88 -21.23
C LEU A 184 17.86 -0.57 -19.78
N LEU A 185 16.56 -0.56 -19.51
CA LEU A 185 15.99 -0.34 -18.19
C LEU A 185 16.39 -1.41 -17.16
N THR A 186 16.72 -2.63 -17.58
CA THR A 186 17.19 -3.69 -16.67
C THR A 186 18.58 -3.38 -16.07
N ARG A 187 19.35 -2.50 -16.73
CA ARG A 187 20.60 -1.97 -16.17
C ARG A 187 20.35 -0.89 -15.12
N THR A 188 19.33 -0.07 -15.32
CA THR A 188 18.94 0.99 -14.38
C THR A 188 18.20 0.42 -13.17
N TYR A 189 17.40 -0.63 -13.39
CA TYR A 189 16.56 -1.28 -12.39
C TYR A 189 16.87 -2.78 -12.32
N PRO A 190 17.92 -3.17 -11.58
CA PRO A 190 18.34 -4.58 -11.49
C PRO A 190 17.26 -5.53 -10.93
N PHE A 191 16.24 -5.00 -10.25
CA PHE A 191 15.13 -5.77 -9.71
C PHE A 191 14.09 -6.21 -10.77
N ILE A 192 14.15 -5.70 -12.01
CA ILE A 192 13.17 -6.03 -13.06
C ILE A 192 13.14 -7.54 -13.34
N GLU A 193 14.30 -8.20 -13.34
CA GLU A 193 14.43 -9.62 -13.63
C GLU A 193 13.81 -10.49 -12.53
N PRO A 194 14.18 -10.32 -11.24
CA PRO A 194 13.47 -10.95 -10.12
C PRO A 194 11.97 -10.66 -10.11
N LEU A 195 11.55 -9.43 -10.44
CA LEU A 195 10.15 -9.04 -10.53
C LEU A 195 9.42 -9.80 -11.63
N LYS A 196 10.03 -9.93 -12.82
CA LYS A 196 9.48 -10.70 -13.94
C LYS A 196 9.28 -12.17 -13.55
N GLU A 197 10.26 -12.78 -12.89
CA GLU A 197 10.14 -14.16 -12.41
C GLU A 197 8.99 -14.33 -11.41
N ALA A 198 8.82 -13.36 -10.50
CA ALA A 198 7.69 -13.35 -9.56
C ALA A 198 6.34 -13.23 -10.31
N LEU A 199 6.23 -12.33 -11.29
CA LEU A 199 5.01 -12.14 -12.08
C LEU A 199 4.66 -13.36 -12.96
N ILE A 200 5.65 -14.04 -13.53
CA ILE A 200 5.46 -15.29 -14.28
C ILE A 200 4.89 -16.40 -13.38
N SER A 201 5.26 -16.43 -12.10
CA SER A 201 4.78 -17.45 -11.17
C SER A 201 3.27 -17.40 -10.94
N ARG A 202 2.62 -16.24 -11.17
CA ARG A 202 1.21 -15.96 -10.88
C ARG A 202 0.79 -16.23 -9.43
N ASP A 203 1.74 -16.38 -8.51
CA ASP A 203 1.46 -16.49 -7.08
C ASP A 203 1.36 -15.07 -6.49
N PRO A 204 0.17 -14.61 -6.07
CA PRO A 204 0.00 -13.28 -5.51
C PRO A 204 0.88 -13.03 -4.29
N VAL A 205 1.16 -14.07 -3.48
CA VAL A 205 2.03 -13.93 -2.31
C VAL A 205 3.47 -13.67 -2.74
N ARG A 206 3.96 -14.40 -3.74
CA ARG A 206 5.32 -14.21 -4.27
C ARG A 206 5.47 -12.85 -4.94
N ILE A 207 4.47 -12.40 -5.69
CA ILE A 207 4.46 -11.09 -6.34
C ILE A 207 4.50 -9.97 -5.30
N GLU A 208 3.60 -10.02 -4.31
CA GLU A 208 3.54 -9.02 -3.24
C GLU A 208 4.82 -9.01 -2.40
N LYS A 209 5.39 -10.17 -2.08
CA LYS A 209 6.68 -10.24 -1.36
C LYS A 209 7.80 -9.62 -2.17
N MET A 210 7.89 -9.91 -3.46
CA MET A 210 8.90 -9.30 -4.34
C MET A 210 8.77 -7.78 -4.40
N ILE A 211 7.55 -7.26 -4.54
CA ILE A 211 7.29 -5.82 -4.52
C ILE A 211 7.73 -5.22 -3.19
N ASP A 212 7.37 -5.81 -2.05
CA ASP A 212 7.78 -5.31 -0.74
C ASP A 212 9.29 -5.42 -0.51
N THR A 213 9.96 -6.45 -1.02
CA THR A 213 11.43 -6.56 -1.00
C THR A 213 12.07 -5.39 -1.75
N ILE A 214 11.58 -5.06 -2.94
CA ILE A 214 12.09 -3.92 -3.73
C ILE A 214 11.93 -2.60 -2.97
N LYS A 215 10.78 -2.40 -2.31
CA LYS A 215 10.54 -1.21 -1.48
C LYS A 215 11.43 -1.19 -0.25
N TRP A 216 11.62 -2.33 0.39
CA TRP A 216 12.46 -2.46 1.56
C TRP A 216 13.92 -2.11 1.24
N ASP A 217 14.44 -2.67 0.14
CA ASP A 217 15.78 -2.39 -0.37
C ASP A 217 15.94 -0.92 -0.69
N TYR A 218 14.97 -0.28 -1.33
CA TYR A 218 14.98 1.17 -1.55
C TYR A 218 15.09 1.93 -0.23
N LEU A 219 14.27 1.58 0.77
CA LEU A 219 14.25 2.25 2.07
C LEU A 219 15.51 2.02 2.90
N ASP A 220 16.24 0.91 2.71
CA ASP A 220 17.57 0.70 3.32
C ASP A 220 18.63 1.69 2.80
N HIS A 221 18.46 2.22 1.59
CA HIS A 221 19.40 3.15 0.96
C HIS A 221 18.90 4.61 0.94
N ALA A 222 17.62 4.85 1.20
CA ALA A 222 16.99 6.17 1.14
C ALA A 222 17.36 7.10 2.32
N SER A 223 17.87 6.56 3.44
CA SER A 223 18.31 7.36 4.57
C SER A 223 19.84 7.43 4.66
N TYR A 224 20.40 8.63 4.52
CA TYR A 224 21.84 8.87 4.61
C TYR A 224 22.38 8.86 6.04
N ASP A 225 21.52 9.13 7.04
CA ASP A 225 21.88 9.23 8.46
C ASP A 225 20.93 8.37 9.30
N PHE A 226 21.49 7.61 10.23
CA PHE A 226 20.78 6.73 11.15
C PHE A 226 19.98 7.49 12.20
N PHE A 227 20.28 8.76 12.48
CA PHE A 227 19.56 9.55 13.50
C PHE A 227 18.80 10.71 12.88
N SER A 228 18.11 10.43 11.78
CA SER A 228 17.38 11.41 10.99
C SER A 228 15.89 11.12 10.94
N ARG A 229 15.08 12.12 10.61
CA ARG A 229 13.64 11.93 10.37
C ARG A 229 13.38 10.97 9.20
N GLN A 230 14.26 10.96 8.21
CA GLN A 230 14.20 10.07 7.05
C GLN A 230 14.33 8.62 7.48
N HIS A 231 15.22 8.34 8.43
CA HIS A 231 15.36 7.00 9.01
C HIS A 231 14.08 6.59 9.75
N VAL A 232 13.48 7.49 10.52
CA VAL A 232 12.20 7.23 11.21
C VAL A 232 11.07 6.97 10.21
N PHE A 233 10.96 7.76 9.14
CA PHE A 233 9.94 7.58 8.12
C PHE A 233 10.13 6.27 7.35
N GLY A 234 11.35 5.95 6.96
CA GLY A 234 11.68 4.67 6.31
C GLY A 234 11.42 3.47 7.22
N TYR A 235 11.75 3.58 8.50
CA TYR A 235 11.38 2.59 9.51
C TYR A 235 9.86 2.41 9.58
N THR A 236 9.08 3.49 9.62
CA THR A 236 7.62 3.40 9.67
C THR A 236 7.05 2.72 8.43
N LEU A 237 7.53 3.05 7.24
CA LEU A 237 7.10 2.38 6.01
C LEU A 237 7.37 0.86 6.05
N LYS A 238 8.53 0.44 6.57
CA LYS A 238 8.85 -0.98 6.82
C LYS A 238 7.93 -1.60 7.86
N LEU A 239 7.65 -0.89 8.96
CA LEU A 239 6.74 -1.33 10.01
C LEU A 239 5.33 -1.61 9.45
N LEU A 240 4.85 -0.75 8.54
CA LEU A 240 3.57 -0.90 7.87
C LEU A 240 3.52 -2.13 6.94
N MET A 241 4.61 -2.43 6.23
CA MET A 241 4.74 -3.67 5.45
C MET A 241 4.65 -4.91 6.36
N VAL A 242 5.40 -4.91 7.47
CA VAL A 242 5.40 -6.00 8.45
C VAL A 242 4.00 -6.17 9.08
N LYS A 243 3.31 -5.07 9.40
CA LYS A 243 1.92 -5.09 9.90
C LYS A 243 0.99 -5.78 8.91
N ARG A 244 1.10 -5.44 7.62
CA ARG A 244 0.30 -6.01 6.53
C ARG A 244 0.50 -7.52 6.42
N TRP A 245 1.75 -7.99 6.42
CA TRP A 245 2.05 -9.43 6.36
C TRP A 245 1.56 -10.18 7.60
N ASN A 246 1.78 -9.63 8.80
CA ASN A 246 1.26 -10.22 10.04
C ASN A 246 -0.27 -10.36 10.03
N TRP A 247 -0.99 -9.36 9.51
CA TRP A 247 -2.44 -9.45 9.37
C TRP A 247 -2.86 -10.54 8.38
N LEU A 248 -2.22 -10.61 7.21
CA LEU A 248 -2.49 -11.65 6.19
C LEU A 248 -2.24 -13.07 6.72
N GLU A 249 -1.18 -13.27 7.51
CA GLU A 249 -0.88 -14.56 8.12
C GLU A 249 -1.89 -14.96 9.19
N LYS A 250 -2.35 -14.01 10.02
CA LYS A 250 -3.43 -14.23 10.98
C LYS A 250 -4.72 -14.65 10.29
N GLN A 251 -5.11 -13.97 9.20
CA GLN A 251 -6.31 -14.32 8.42
C GLN A 251 -6.21 -15.73 7.81
N LYS A 252 -5.07 -16.06 7.18
CA LYS A 252 -4.84 -17.42 6.65
C LYS A 252 -4.94 -18.50 7.73
N THR A 253 -4.39 -18.22 8.91
CA THR A 253 -4.41 -19.14 10.06
C THR A 253 -5.84 -19.34 10.56
N GLN A 254 -6.61 -18.25 10.70
CA GLN A 254 -8.01 -18.30 11.12
C GLN A 254 -8.88 -19.07 10.12
N ASP A 255 -8.72 -18.82 8.82
CA ASP A 255 -9.41 -19.54 7.76
C ASP A 255 -9.10 -21.04 7.78
N HIS A 256 -7.82 -21.39 7.98
CA HIS A 256 -7.40 -22.78 8.10
C HIS A 256 -8.06 -23.46 9.31
N PHE A 257 -8.08 -22.80 10.46
CA PHE A 257 -8.73 -23.30 11.67
C PHE A 257 -10.24 -23.50 11.50
N GLN A 258 -10.92 -22.54 10.85
CA GLN A 258 -12.34 -22.66 10.52
C GLN A 258 -12.62 -23.83 9.56
N ARG A 259 -11.75 -24.08 8.58
CA ARG A 259 -11.86 -25.23 7.68
C ARG A 259 -11.69 -26.55 8.43
N LEU A 260 -10.72 -26.66 9.34
CA LEU A 260 -10.51 -27.85 10.16
C LEU A 260 -11.72 -28.14 11.07
N THR A 261 -12.23 -27.13 11.77
CA THR A 261 -13.40 -27.27 12.65
C THR A 261 -14.66 -27.66 11.87
N ARG A 262 -14.86 -27.11 10.67
CA ARG A 262 -15.98 -27.51 9.78
C ARG A 262 -15.84 -28.95 9.32
N LYS A 263 -14.64 -29.40 8.94
CA LYS A 263 -14.36 -30.81 8.59
C LYS A 263 -14.70 -31.73 9.76
N ILE A 264 -14.20 -31.45 10.96
CA ILE A 264 -14.48 -32.25 12.17
C ILE A 264 -15.98 -32.34 12.44
N ARG A 265 -16.70 -31.22 12.40
CA ARG A 265 -18.16 -31.19 12.59
C ARG A 265 -18.90 -32.03 11.55
N SER A 266 -18.53 -31.91 10.27
CA SER A 266 -19.16 -32.68 9.19
C SER A 266 -18.89 -34.19 9.30
N SER A 267 -17.69 -34.60 9.73
CA SER A 267 -17.34 -36.00 9.97
C SER A 267 -18.09 -36.59 11.17
N SER A 268 -18.31 -35.81 12.23
CA SER A 268 -19.11 -36.23 13.38
C SER A 268 -20.61 -36.36 13.09
N THR A 269 -21.15 -35.64 12.10
CA THR A 269 -22.54 -35.79 11.66
C THR A 269 -22.74 -37.06 10.81
N LYS A 270 -21.77 -37.43 9.96
CA LYS A 270 -21.84 -38.68 9.17
C LYS A 270 -21.85 -39.95 10.02
N LEU A 271 -21.11 -39.95 11.14
CA LEU A 271 -21.08 -41.07 12.10
C LEU A 271 -22.40 -41.28 12.86
N LYS A 272 -23.30 -40.29 12.88
CA LYS A 272 -24.64 -40.43 13.49
C LYS A 272 -25.69 -40.96 12.51
N THR A 273 -25.48 -40.80 11.21
CA THR A 273 -26.40 -41.29 10.16
C THR A 273 -26.14 -42.73 9.72
N GLU A 274 -24.97 -43.30 10.02
CA GLU A 274 -24.65 -44.72 9.73
C GLU A 274 -25.04 -45.68 10.87
N LYS A 275 -25.76 -45.20 11.89
CA LYS A 275 -26.24 -45.99 13.04
C LYS A 275 -27.77 -46.17 13.08
N VAL A 276 -28.47 -45.95 11.96
CA VAL A 276 -29.91 -46.25 11.82
C VAL A 276 -30.11 -47.42 10.87
#